data_AF-A0A1I8HUH0-F1
#
_entry.id   AF-A0A1I8HUH0-F1
#
_cell.length_a   1.000
_cell.length_b   1.000
_cell.length_c   1.000
_cell.angle_alpha   90.00
_cell.angle_beta   90.00
_cell.angle_gamma   90.00
#
_symmetry.space_group_name_H-M   'P 1'
#
loop_
_entity.id
_entity.type
_entity.pdbx_description
1 polymer ?
#
loop_
_entity_poly.entity_id
_entity_poly.type
_entity_poly.pdbx_seq_one_letter_code
_entity_poly.pdbx_strand_id
1 'polypeptide(L)'
;PPDVLVLPKVESADDVAWLSGQLERHWRRPPSGPNSAVPLILMIESAAALLAMPQILDSAMSASRQRGLLHPVGCVFGSDDFCASVGVERSRDGLETRHARAQFALAARSRRLLAIDMVEIDIKDVEHLKRQCNEGRAMGFTGKQIIHPSQLEPCHAAFSPVTSRVAWAERLCEEFERHSSAGAGAFVFDGQMIDMPTVRQAQSLLAQHRALLALDEAALGGGAGGGKPA
;
A
#
# COMPACT_ATOMS: atom_id res chain seq x y z
N PRO A 1 8.57 11.89 -16.84
CA PRO A 1 8.62 11.89 -15.36
C PRO A 1 8.77 10.45 -14.89
N PRO A 2 9.42 10.16 -13.76
CA PRO A 2 9.24 8.86 -13.10
C PRO A 2 7.75 8.67 -12.76
N ASP A 3 7.30 7.41 -12.76
CA ASP A 3 5.92 7.06 -12.41
C ASP A 3 5.64 7.21 -10.92
N VAL A 4 6.67 7.07 -10.08
CA VAL A 4 6.61 7.26 -8.63
C VAL A 4 7.95 7.79 -8.12
N LEU A 5 7.89 8.64 -7.10
CA LEU A 5 9.04 9.02 -6.29
C LEU A 5 8.95 8.35 -4.92
N VAL A 6 10.09 7.89 -4.42
CA VAL A 6 10.22 7.38 -3.05
C VAL A 6 11.10 8.33 -2.28
N LEU A 7 10.58 8.87 -1.16
CA LEU A 7 11.33 9.74 -0.27
C LEU A 7 11.74 8.92 0.98
N PRO A 8 13.03 8.55 1.10
CA PRO A 8 13.54 7.86 2.28
C PRO A 8 13.63 8.81 3.49
N LYS A 9 13.77 8.24 4.69
CA LYS A 9 14.14 8.97 5.93
C LYS A 9 13.29 10.21 6.19
N VAL A 10 11.97 10.09 6.00
CA VAL A 10 11.05 11.19 6.30
C VAL A 10 10.94 11.32 7.81
N GLU A 11 11.33 12.46 8.36
CA GLU A 11 11.26 12.77 9.80
C GLU A 11 10.14 13.76 10.11
N SER A 12 9.72 14.56 9.12
CA SER A 12 8.76 15.64 9.30
C SER A 12 7.99 15.99 8.03
N ALA A 13 6.97 16.84 8.17
CA ALA A 13 6.28 17.43 7.02
C ALA A 13 7.19 18.35 6.19
N ASP A 14 8.23 18.92 6.81
CA ASP A 14 9.17 19.83 6.14
C ASP A 14 10.02 19.09 5.09
N ASP A 15 10.27 17.79 5.27
CA ASP A 15 10.99 16.97 4.28
C ASP A 15 10.22 16.85 2.97
N VAL A 16 8.89 16.70 3.07
CA VAL A 16 8.00 16.64 1.89
C VAL A 16 7.93 18.01 1.21
N ALA A 17 7.84 19.08 1.99
CA ALA A 17 7.85 20.46 1.47
C ALA A 17 9.19 20.79 0.80
N TRP A 18 10.31 20.38 1.42
CA TRP A 18 11.64 20.53 0.87
C TRP A 18 11.77 19.82 -0.47
N LEU A 19 11.31 18.55 -0.57
CA LEU A 19 11.32 17.81 -1.83
C LEU A 19 10.49 18.53 -2.90
N SER A 20 9.28 19.00 -2.58
CA SER A 20 8.46 19.78 -3.52
C SER A 20 9.21 21.00 -4.03
N GLY A 21 9.86 21.75 -3.15
CA GLY A 21 10.67 22.91 -3.51
C GLY A 21 11.88 22.57 -4.39
N GLN A 22 12.54 21.42 -4.17
CA GLN A 22 13.61 20.95 -5.05
C GLN A 22 13.06 20.61 -6.45
N LEU A 23 11.91 19.93 -6.52
CA LEU A 23 11.28 19.58 -7.78
C LEU A 23 10.85 20.82 -8.55
N GLU A 24 10.23 21.81 -7.90
CA GLU A 24 9.88 23.08 -8.55
C GLU A 24 11.08 23.81 -9.14
N ARG A 25 12.23 23.78 -8.45
CA ARG A 25 13.47 24.44 -8.90
C ARG A 25 14.15 23.72 -10.06
N HIS A 26 14.17 22.39 -10.03
CA HIS A 26 15.02 21.60 -10.93
C HIS A 26 14.24 20.91 -12.06
N TRP A 27 12.93 20.75 -11.92
CA TRP A 27 12.11 20.10 -12.93
C TRP A 27 11.74 21.08 -14.05
N ARG A 28 12.55 21.12 -15.11
CA ARG A 28 12.39 22.06 -16.23
C ARG A 28 11.03 22.01 -16.93
N ARG A 29 10.39 20.84 -16.94
CA ARG A 29 9.06 20.59 -17.52
C ARG A 29 8.26 19.74 -16.53
N PRO A 30 7.72 20.35 -15.48
CA PRO A 30 6.92 19.61 -14.52
C PRO A 30 5.66 19.10 -15.23
N PRO A 31 5.10 17.97 -14.78
CA PRO A 31 3.78 17.56 -15.22
C PRO A 31 2.76 18.70 -15.03
N SER A 32 1.91 18.92 -16.02
CA SER A 32 0.91 20.00 -16.00
C SER A 32 -0.46 19.47 -16.41
N GLY A 33 -1.50 19.92 -15.74
CA GLY A 33 -2.89 19.54 -16.00
C GLY A 33 -3.54 18.78 -14.84
N PRO A 34 -4.83 18.42 -14.98
CA PRO A 34 -5.53 17.58 -14.00
C PRO A 34 -4.79 16.25 -13.81
N ASN A 35 -4.65 15.79 -12.56
CA ASN A 35 -3.98 14.52 -12.22
C ASN A 35 -2.51 14.41 -12.68
N SER A 36 -1.82 15.54 -12.80
CA SER A 36 -0.40 15.55 -13.20
C SER A 36 0.57 15.37 -12.02
N ALA A 37 0.10 15.43 -10.77
CA ALA A 37 0.94 15.25 -9.60
C ALA A 37 1.63 13.88 -9.60
N VAL A 38 2.93 13.89 -9.31
CA VAL A 38 3.77 12.68 -9.29
C VAL A 38 3.45 11.88 -8.03
N PRO A 39 3.08 10.59 -8.16
CA PRO A 39 2.91 9.70 -7.02
C PRO A 39 4.14 9.69 -6.11
N LEU A 40 3.90 9.76 -4.80
CA LEU A 40 4.92 9.81 -3.76
C LEU A 40 4.70 8.67 -2.76
N ILE A 41 5.77 7.93 -2.49
CA ILE A 41 5.85 6.96 -1.41
C ILE A 41 6.82 7.48 -0.35
N LEU A 42 6.35 7.56 0.89
CA LEU A 42 7.13 8.05 2.03
C LEU A 42 7.70 6.87 2.82
N MET A 43 9.01 6.82 3.06
CA MET A 43 9.58 5.82 3.96
C MET A 43 9.62 6.36 5.39
N ILE A 44 8.98 5.63 6.30
CA ILE A 44 9.00 5.90 7.73
C ILE A 44 9.93 4.89 8.36
N GLU A 45 11.06 5.38 8.85
CA GLU A 45 12.22 4.55 9.18
C GLU A 45 12.82 4.90 10.55
N SER A 46 12.18 5.77 11.33
CA SER A 46 12.61 6.14 12.67
C SER A 46 11.44 6.14 13.65
N ALA A 47 11.71 6.01 14.94
CA ALA A 47 10.68 6.10 15.98
C ALA A 47 10.01 7.48 16.03
N ALA A 48 10.79 8.55 15.88
CA ALA A 48 10.27 9.91 15.86
C ALA A 48 9.31 10.12 14.68
N ALA A 49 9.72 9.71 13.48
CA ALA A 49 8.90 9.74 12.29
C ALA A 49 7.62 8.92 12.44
N LEU A 50 7.70 7.71 13.02
CA LEU A 50 6.54 6.86 13.22
C LEU A 50 5.53 7.48 14.18
N LEU A 51 5.99 8.07 15.29
CA LEU A 51 5.12 8.76 16.25
C LEU A 51 4.48 10.02 15.63
N ALA A 52 5.19 10.71 14.74
CA ALA A 52 4.72 11.89 14.01
C ALA A 52 3.99 11.56 12.68
N MET A 53 3.91 10.28 12.31
CA MET A 53 3.42 9.84 11.00
C MET A 53 2.02 10.39 10.65
N PRO A 54 1.02 10.42 11.56
CA PRO A 54 -0.27 11.02 11.25
C PRO A 54 -0.16 12.47 10.75
N GLN A 55 0.63 13.30 11.42
CA GLN A 55 0.83 14.71 11.07
C GLN A 55 1.62 14.86 9.76
N ILE A 56 2.66 14.05 9.56
CA ILE A 56 3.44 14.03 8.31
C ILE A 56 2.51 13.75 7.13
N LEU A 57 1.68 12.72 7.24
CA LEU A 57 0.77 12.31 6.18
C LEU A 57 -0.34 13.34 5.93
N ASP A 58 -0.92 13.93 6.98
CA ASP A 58 -1.95 14.96 6.82
C ASP A 58 -1.41 16.20 6.09
N SER A 59 -0.20 16.63 6.44
CA SER A 59 0.48 17.73 5.78
C SER A 59 0.79 17.41 4.32
N ALA A 60 1.34 16.24 4.02
CA ALA A 60 1.65 15.81 2.66
C ALA A 60 0.38 15.73 1.78
N MET A 61 -0.72 15.20 2.33
CA MET A 61 -2.01 15.13 1.64
C MET A 61 -2.62 16.52 1.43
N SER A 62 -2.50 17.43 2.41
CA SER A 62 -2.95 18.81 2.29
C SER A 62 -2.20 19.55 1.17
N ALA A 63 -0.87 19.45 1.16
CA ALA A 63 -0.02 20.05 0.13
C ALA A 63 -0.36 19.52 -1.27
N SER A 64 -0.61 18.22 -1.40
CA SER A 64 -1.03 17.61 -2.66
C SER A 64 -2.34 18.22 -3.21
N ARG A 65 -3.36 18.41 -2.35
CA ARG A 65 -4.66 18.99 -2.76
C ARG A 65 -4.56 20.44 -3.20
N GLN A 66 -3.60 21.20 -2.70
CA GLN A 66 -3.42 22.62 -3.03
C GLN A 66 -2.69 22.85 -4.38
N ARG A 67 -2.73 21.86 -5.29
CA ARG A 67 -1.98 21.80 -6.57
C ARG A 67 -0.49 21.49 -6.38
N GLY A 68 -0.14 20.69 -5.39
CA GLY A 68 1.24 20.23 -5.20
C GLY A 68 1.72 19.35 -6.36
N LEU A 69 3.02 19.40 -6.65
CA LEU A 69 3.67 18.53 -7.64
C LEU A 69 3.68 17.04 -7.25
N LEU A 70 3.39 16.76 -5.98
CA LEU A 70 3.49 15.44 -5.37
C LEU A 70 2.13 14.95 -4.88
N HIS A 71 1.88 13.66 -4.99
CA HIS A 71 0.67 13.01 -4.51
C HIS A 71 1.01 11.77 -3.68
N PRO A 72 0.87 11.80 -2.34
CA PRO A 72 1.11 10.62 -1.52
C PRO A 72 0.17 9.49 -1.91
N VAL A 73 0.74 8.35 -2.28
CA VAL A 73 0.00 7.12 -2.63
C VAL A 73 0.29 5.98 -1.67
N GLY A 74 1.38 6.05 -0.92
CA GLY A 74 1.80 4.98 -0.04
C GLY A 74 2.88 5.37 0.96
N CYS A 75 3.12 4.46 1.88
CA CYS A 75 4.23 4.54 2.82
C CYS A 75 4.95 3.19 2.86
N VAL A 76 6.24 3.23 3.18
CA VAL A 76 7.08 2.05 3.42
C VAL A 76 7.57 2.07 4.86
N PHE A 77 7.50 0.93 5.54
CA PHE A 77 8.10 0.75 6.86
C PHE A 77 9.54 0.26 6.72
N GLY A 78 10.52 1.12 7.04
CA GLY A 78 11.94 0.78 7.04
C GLY A 78 12.36 0.19 8.38
N SER A 79 12.31 -1.14 8.51
CA SER A 79 12.54 -1.82 9.79
C SER A 79 13.94 -1.68 10.36
N ASP A 80 14.96 -1.76 9.52
CA ASP A 80 16.35 -1.86 9.97
C ASP A 80 16.83 -0.52 10.53
N ASP A 81 16.53 0.56 9.82
CA ASP A 81 16.72 1.94 10.31
C ASP A 81 15.82 2.22 11.53
N PHE A 82 14.59 1.70 11.57
CA PHE A 82 13.71 1.85 12.74
C PHE A 82 14.32 1.18 13.98
N CYS A 83 14.77 -0.07 13.84
CA CYS A 83 15.43 -0.82 14.90
C CYS A 83 16.69 -0.09 15.40
N ALA A 84 17.51 0.43 14.47
CA ALA A 84 18.67 1.26 14.81
C ALA A 84 18.26 2.52 15.58
N SER A 85 17.16 3.18 15.20
CA SER A 85 16.68 4.41 15.86
C SER A 85 16.22 4.20 17.31
N VAL A 86 15.77 2.99 17.66
CA VAL A 86 15.34 2.64 19.04
C VAL A 86 16.37 1.82 19.82
N GLY A 87 17.50 1.47 19.21
CA GLY A 87 18.57 0.71 19.85
C GLY A 87 18.24 -0.75 20.11
N VAL A 88 17.47 -1.39 19.21
CA VAL A 88 17.14 -2.83 19.30
C VAL A 88 17.70 -3.58 18.10
N GLU A 89 18.02 -4.86 18.30
CA GLU A 89 18.42 -5.77 17.23
C GLU A 89 17.21 -6.45 16.61
N ARG A 90 17.30 -6.75 15.31
CA ARG A 90 16.27 -7.54 14.64
C ARG A 90 16.28 -8.96 15.17
N SER A 91 15.09 -9.45 15.48
CA SER A 91 14.89 -10.83 15.88
C SER A 91 14.09 -11.58 14.82
N ARG A 92 14.16 -12.91 14.86
CA ARG A 92 13.39 -13.76 13.94
C ARG A 92 11.90 -13.79 14.28
N ASP A 93 11.51 -13.49 15.52
CA ASP A 93 10.09 -13.43 15.91
C ASP A 93 9.45 -12.05 15.66
N GLY A 94 10.28 -11.05 15.34
CA GLY A 94 9.89 -9.70 15.01
C GLY A 94 9.16 -8.96 16.14
N LEU A 95 9.34 -9.40 17.40
CA LEU A 95 8.67 -8.81 18.56
C LEU A 95 8.94 -7.29 18.65
N GLU A 96 10.17 -6.88 18.39
CA GLU A 96 10.65 -5.50 18.46
C GLU A 96 9.98 -4.57 17.44
N THR A 97 9.52 -5.10 16.31
CA THR A 97 8.84 -4.31 15.26
C THR A 97 7.33 -4.49 15.27
N ARG A 98 6.77 -5.44 16.04
CA ARG A 98 5.35 -5.81 15.96
C ARG A 98 4.40 -4.64 16.25
N HIS A 99 4.65 -3.89 17.33
CA HIS A 99 3.83 -2.73 17.66
C HIS A 99 3.99 -1.63 16.62
N ALA A 100 5.22 -1.35 16.21
CA ALA A 100 5.54 -0.33 15.22
C ALA A 100 4.88 -0.61 13.88
N ARG A 101 4.93 -1.86 13.40
CA ARG A 101 4.27 -2.32 12.16
C ARG A 101 2.76 -2.14 12.22
N ALA A 102 2.12 -2.52 13.32
CA ALA A 102 0.67 -2.34 13.48
C ALA A 102 0.26 -0.85 13.51
N GLN A 103 1.01 -0.02 14.23
CA GLN A 103 0.80 1.43 14.28
C GLN A 103 1.00 2.08 12.91
N PHE A 104 2.06 1.70 12.21
CA PHE A 104 2.38 2.17 10.86
C PHE A 104 1.25 1.85 9.87
N ALA A 105 0.83 0.58 9.83
CA ALA A 105 -0.24 0.14 8.94
C ALA A 105 -1.53 0.90 9.24
N LEU A 106 -1.91 1.03 10.52
CA LEU A 106 -3.08 1.79 10.93
C LEU A 106 -3.03 3.26 10.44
N ALA A 107 -1.90 3.94 10.63
CA ALA A 107 -1.73 5.34 10.24
C ALA A 107 -1.80 5.57 8.72
N ALA A 108 -1.23 4.66 7.92
CA ALA A 108 -1.31 4.70 6.46
C ALA A 108 -2.74 4.38 5.98
N ARG A 109 -3.33 3.29 6.48
CA ARG A 109 -4.66 2.82 6.05
C ARG A 109 -5.78 3.77 6.45
N SER A 110 -5.68 4.49 7.57
CA SER A 110 -6.66 5.52 7.96
C SER A 110 -6.78 6.66 6.94
N ARG A 111 -5.74 6.85 6.11
CA ARG A 111 -5.68 7.84 5.02
C ARG A 111 -5.85 7.22 3.63
N ARG A 112 -6.20 5.93 3.58
CA ARG A 112 -6.35 5.13 2.34
C ARG A 112 -5.06 5.04 1.52
N LEU A 113 -3.90 5.21 2.15
CA LEU A 113 -2.60 5.02 1.50
C LEU A 113 -2.22 3.54 1.47
N LEU A 114 -1.39 3.16 0.51
CA LEU A 114 -0.72 1.86 0.52
C LEU A 114 0.19 1.77 1.75
N ALA A 115 0.19 0.62 2.42
CA ALA A 115 1.10 0.32 3.52
C ALA A 115 2.02 -0.80 3.05
N ILE A 116 3.30 -0.49 2.84
CA ILE A 116 4.29 -1.43 2.32
C ILE A 116 5.18 -1.87 3.47
N ASP A 117 5.22 -3.18 3.70
CA ASP A 117 5.92 -3.78 4.84
C ASP A 117 7.45 -3.80 4.63
N MET A 118 8.15 -4.10 5.72
CA MET A 118 9.61 -4.17 5.79
C MET A 118 10.23 -5.21 4.84
N VAL A 119 11.55 -5.17 4.67
CA VAL A 119 12.30 -6.22 3.95
C VAL A 119 12.45 -7.49 4.80
N GLU A 120 12.48 -8.65 4.13
CA GLU A 120 13.07 -9.87 4.68
C GLU A 120 14.48 -10.02 4.13
N ILE A 121 15.47 -10.01 5.02
CA ILE A 121 16.89 -9.99 4.65
C ILE A 121 17.45 -11.39 4.40
N ASP A 122 16.88 -12.42 5.01
CA ASP A 122 17.24 -13.80 4.71
C ASP A 122 16.54 -14.27 3.42
N ILE A 123 17.21 -14.07 2.30
CA ILE A 123 16.74 -14.42 0.96
C ILE A 123 16.46 -15.93 0.81
N LYS A 124 17.09 -16.78 1.63
CA LYS A 124 16.98 -18.25 1.52
C LYS A 124 15.78 -18.80 2.29
N ASP A 125 15.31 -18.10 3.32
CA ASP A 125 14.20 -18.55 4.16
C ASP A 125 12.84 -18.11 3.61
N VAL A 126 12.43 -18.75 2.52
CA VAL A 126 11.14 -18.50 1.86
C VAL A 126 9.95 -18.78 2.78
N GLU A 127 10.06 -19.75 3.69
CA GLU A 127 8.98 -20.07 4.62
C GLU A 127 8.81 -19.01 5.69
N HIS A 128 9.90 -18.42 6.19
CA HIS A 128 9.81 -17.25 7.06
C HIS A 128 9.21 -16.05 6.34
N LEU A 129 9.63 -15.78 5.09
CA LEU A 129 9.02 -14.75 4.25
C LEU A 129 7.50 -14.92 4.13
N LYS A 130 7.02 -16.13 3.80
CA LYS A 130 5.58 -16.41 3.68
C LYS A 130 4.83 -16.12 4.98
N ARG A 131 5.39 -16.51 6.13
CA ARG A 131 4.79 -16.20 7.45
C ARG A 131 4.73 -14.69 7.67
N GLN A 132 5.83 -13.98 7.44
CA GLN A 132 5.94 -12.54 7.64
C GLN A 132 5.00 -11.75 6.71
N CYS A 133 4.83 -12.19 5.46
CA CYS A 133 3.85 -11.62 4.51
C CYS A 133 2.41 -11.81 5.00
N ASN A 134 2.06 -12.99 5.48
CA ASN A 134 0.72 -13.27 6.01
C ASN A 134 0.42 -12.45 7.27
N GLU A 135 1.40 -12.30 8.16
CA GLU A 135 1.31 -11.42 9.32
C GLU A 135 1.13 -9.96 8.90
N GLY A 136 1.94 -9.46 7.96
CA GLY A 136 1.82 -8.09 7.45
C GLY A 136 0.44 -7.84 6.85
N ARG A 137 -0.05 -8.75 6.00
CA ARG A 137 -1.41 -8.68 5.46
C ARG A 137 -2.48 -8.62 6.55
N ALA A 138 -2.35 -9.41 7.62
CA ALA A 138 -3.27 -9.41 8.74
C ALA A 138 -3.25 -8.09 9.54
N MET A 139 -2.12 -7.39 9.58
CA MET A 139 -2.00 -6.05 10.19
C MET A 139 -2.53 -4.92 9.28
N GLY A 140 -2.85 -5.21 8.02
CA GLY A 140 -3.37 -4.22 7.06
C GLY A 140 -2.33 -3.68 6.08
N PHE A 141 -1.14 -4.28 5.99
CA PHE A 141 -0.21 -4.01 4.89
C PHE A 141 -0.80 -4.47 3.56
N THR A 142 -0.54 -3.70 2.51
CA THR A 142 -1.00 -3.92 1.13
C THR A 142 0.09 -4.43 0.20
N GLY A 143 1.31 -4.59 0.71
CA GLY A 143 2.46 -5.09 -0.03
C GLY A 143 3.67 -5.18 0.88
N LYS A 144 4.81 -5.56 0.30
CA LYS A 144 6.06 -5.77 1.02
C LYS A 144 7.25 -5.42 0.13
N GLN A 145 8.30 -4.84 0.72
CA GLN A 145 9.58 -4.66 0.03
C GLN A 145 10.24 -6.02 -0.24
N ILE A 146 10.74 -6.19 -1.47
CA ILE A 146 11.54 -7.36 -1.85
C ILE A 146 12.93 -6.91 -2.30
N ILE A 147 13.93 -7.74 -2.02
CA ILE A 147 15.33 -7.50 -2.36
C ILE A 147 15.91 -8.61 -3.24
N HIS A 148 15.13 -9.67 -3.51
CA HIS A 148 15.55 -10.76 -4.38
C HIS A 148 14.37 -11.32 -5.19
N PRO A 149 14.56 -11.72 -6.46
CA PRO A 149 13.48 -12.25 -7.31
C PRO A 149 12.72 -13.45 -6.71
N SER A 150 13.37 -14.29 -5.90
CA SER A 150 12.70 -15.43 -5.22
C SER A 150 11.61 -15.01 -4.23
N GLN A 151 11.61 -13.74 -3.81
CA GLN A 151 10.62 -13.21 -2.88
C GLN A 151 9.35 -12.74 -3.59
N LEU A 152 9.38 -12.58 -4.92
CA LEU A 152 8.27 -12.04 -5.71
C LEU A 152 7.01 -12.90 -5.60
N GLU A 153 7.12 -14.19 -5.89
CA GLU A 153 5.98 -15.11 -5.92
C GLU A 153 5.34 -15.30 -4.52
N PRO A 154 6.10 -15.51 -3.43
CA PRO A 154 5.55 -15.51 -2.07
C PRO A 154 4.85 -14.20 -1.67
N CYS A 155 5.41 -13.04 -2.05
CA CYS A 155 4.79 -11.76 -1.77
C CYS A 155 3.50 -11.55 -2.56
N HIS A 156 3.50 -11.82 -3.87
CA HIS A 156 2.28 -11.75 -4.68
C HIS A 156 1.20 -12.69 -4.16
N ALA A 157 1.53 -13.94 -3.84
CA ALA A 157 0.59 -14.91 -3.29
C ALA A 157 -0.07 -14.43 -1.99
N ALA A 158 0.67 -13.70 -1.14
CA ALA A 158 0.13 -13.16 0.10
C ALA A 158 -0.74 -11.92 -0.14
N PHE A 159 -0.30 -10.95 -0.94
CA PHE A 159 -0.94 -9.64 -1.05
C PHE A 159 -1.97 -9.53 -2.19
N SER A 160 -2.07 -10.52 -3.08
CA SER A 160 -3.10 -10.58 -4.12
C SER A 160 -4.42 -11.16 -3.61
N PRO A 161 -5.59 -10.64 -4.06
CA PRO A 161 -6.89 -11.25 -3.80
C PRO A 161 -6.93 -12.71 -4.27
N VAL A 162 -7.32 -13.61 -3.38
CA VAL A 162 -7.51 -15.04 -3.71
C VAL A 162 -8.83 -15.22 -4.47
N THR A 163 -8.83 -15.99 -5.56
CA THR A 163 -10.00 -16.20 -6.45
C THR A 163 -11.27 -16.63 -5.70
N SER A 164 -11.15 -17.53 -4.72
CA SER A 164 -12.29 -17.96 -3.90
C SER A 164 -12.88 -16.84 -3.04
N ARG A 165 -12.04 -15.92 -2.56
CA ARG A 165 -12.47 -14.74 -1.80
C ARG A 165 -13.11 -13.69 -2.71
N VAL A 166 -12.64 -13.55 -3.95
CA VAL A 166 -13.27 -12.70 -4.97
C VAL A 166 -14.69 -13.20 -5.27
N ALA A 167 -14.85 -14.49 -5.60
CA ALA A 167 -16.16 -15.07 -5.89
C ALA A 167 -17.14 -14.96 -4.70
N TRP A 168 -16.63 -15.13 -3.47
CA TRP A 168 -17.42 -14.88 -2.26
C TRP A 168 -17.87 -13.42 -2.15
N ALA A 169 -16.97 -12.46 -2.43
CA ALA A 169 -17.26 -11.04 -2.34
C ALA A 169 -18.27 -10.58 -3.41
N GLU A 170 -18.21 -11.14 -4.62
CA GLU A 170 -19.19 -10.89 -5.69
C GLU A 170 -20.59 -11.34 -5.25
N ARG A 171 -20.73 -12.61 -4.83
CA ARG A 171 -22.00 -13.14 -4.30
C ARG A 171 -22.54 -12.33 -3.14
N LEU A 172 -21.66 -11.89 -2.23
CA LEU A 172 -22.05 -11.11 -1.07
C LEU A 172 -22.61 -9.73 -1.48
N CYS A 173 -21.97 -9.05 -2.42
CA CYS A 173 -22.43 -7.75 -2.92
C CYS A 173 -23.77 -7.88 -3.65
N GLU A 174 -23.96 -8.92 -4.47
CA GLU A 174 -25.25 -9.19 -5.14
C GLU A 174 -26.38 -9.44 -4.14
N GLU A 175 -26.14 -10.25 -3.10
CA GLU A 175 -27.13 -10.52 -2.07
C GLU A 175 -27.44 -9.27 -1.23
N PHE A 176 -26.43 -8.44 -0.95
CA PHE A 176 -26.65 -7.17 -0.27
C PHE A 176 -27.54 -6.23 -1.09
N GLU A 177 -27.36 -6.14 -2.41
CA GLU A 177 -28.21 -5.31 -3.27
C GLU A 177 -29.68 -5.77 -3.24
N ARG A 178 -29.92 -7.09 -3.28
CA ARG A 178 -31.27 -7.67 -3.14
C ARG A 178 -31.91 -7.30 -1.82
N HIS A 179 -31.21 -7.47 -0.71
CA HIS A 179 -31.72 -7.18 0.63
C HIS A 179 -31.89 -5.67 0.90
N SER A 180 -30.95 -4.85 0.42
CA SER A 180 -31.01 -3.39 0.57
C SER A 180 -32.20 -2.81 -0.20
N SER A 181 -32.55 -3.36 -1.36
CA SER A 181 -33.75 -2.96 -2.10
C SER A 181 -35.06 -3.24 -1.35
N ALA A 182 -35.04 -4.21 -0.42
CA ALA A 182 -36.14 -4.55 0.46
C ALA A 182 -36.09 -3.80 1.82
N GLY A 183 -35.15 -2.88 2.01
CA GLY A 183 -35.02 -2.07 3.24
C GLY A 183 -34.35 -2.79 4.42
N ALA A 184 -33.72 -3.96 4.20
CA ALA A 184 -33.03 -4.69 5.26
C ALA A 184 -31.58 -4.18 5.45
N GLY A 185 -31.25 -3.75 6.67
CA GLY A 185 -29.90 -3.27 7.02
C GLY A 185 -28.89 -4.37 7.39
N ALA A 186 -29.37 -5.59 7.64
CA ALA A 186 -28.57 -6.78 7.90
C ALA A 186 -29.31 -8.03 7.41
N PHE A 187 -28.56 -9.06 7.01
CA PHE A 187 -29.10 -10.30 6.44
C PHE A 187 -28.17 -11.49 6.73
N VAL A 188 -28.67 -12.71 6.58
CA VAL A 188 -27.86 -13.93 6.73
C VAL A 188 -27.32 -14.34 5.37
N PHE A 189 -26.01 -14.57 5.28
CA PHE A 189 -25.33 -15.06 4.08
C PHE A 189 -24.30 -16.12 4.47
N ASP A 190 -24.33 -17.29 3.82
CA ASP A 190 -23.47 -18.44 4.13
C ASP A 190 -23.40 -18.75 5.65
N GLY A 191 -24.54 -18.62 6.35
CA GLY A 191 -24.66 -18.89 7.79
C GLY A 191 -24.12 -17.79 8.71
N GLN A 192 -23.68 -16.65 8.18
CA GLN A 192 -23.16 -15.52 8.95
C GLN A 192 -24.08 -14.30 8.86
N MET A 193 -24.17 -13.54 9.94
CA MET A 193 -24.85 -12.24 9.95
C MET A 193 -23.97 -11.22 9.22
N ILE A 194 -24.51 -10.62 8.17
CA ILE A 194 -23.83 -9.60 7.36
C ILE A 194 -24.48 -8.25 7.59
N ASP A 195 -23.62 -7.25 7.75
CA ASP A 195 -23.94 -5.84 7.79
C ASP A 195 -23.01 -5.03 6.86
N MET A 196 -23.22 -3.71 6.83
CA MET A 196 -22.47 -2.77 5.97
C MET A 196 -20.92 -2.86 6.13
N PRO A 197 -20.34 -2.97 7.35
CA PRO A 197 -18.91 -3.25 7.52
C PRO A 197 -18.38 -4.42 6.69
N THR A 198 -19.06 -5.56 6.69
CA THR A 198 -18.62 -6.74 5.94
C THR A 198 -18.74 -6.52 4.44
N VAL A 199 -19.81 -5.85 4.00
CA VAL A 199 -19.99 -5.45 2.59
C VAL A 199 -18.87 -4.52 2.13
N ARG A 200 -18.45 -3.54 2.95
CA ARG A 200 -17.32 -2.64 2.64
C ARG A 200 -16.01 -3.40 2.47
N GLN A 201 -15.77 -4.45 3.25
CA GLN A 201 -14.59 -5.30 3.08
C GLN A 201 -14.62 -6.04 1.74
N ALA A 202 -15.78 -6.61 1.37
CA ALA A 202 -15.97 -7.27 0.08
C ALA A 202 -15.78 -6.29 -1.09
N GLN A 203 -16.40 -5.10 -1.03
CA GLN A 203 -16.23 -4.06 -2.04
C GLN A 203 -14.77 -3.61 -2.21
N SER A 204 -14.03 -3.45 -1.10
CA SER A 204 -12.60 -3.13 -1.14
C SER A 204 -11.79 -4.24 -1.80
N LEU A 205 -12.12 -5.51 -1.55
CA LEU A 205 -11.46 -6.66 -2.17
C LEU A 205 -11.71 -6.69 -3.69
N LEU A 206 -12.96 -6.47 -4.12
CA LEU A 206 -13.31 -6.43 -5.54
C LEU A 206 -12.64 -5.25 -6.26
N ALA A 207 -12.55 -4.09 -5.60
CA ALA A 207 -11.84 -2.93 -6.14
C ALA A 207 -10.35 -3.23 -6.36
N GLN A 208 -9.69 -3.90 -5.41
CA GLN A 208 -8.30 -4.35 -5.56
C GLN A 208 -8.16 -5.36 -6.71
N HIS A 209 -9.06 -6.33 -6.80
CA HIS A 209 -9.03 -7.33 -7.87
C HIS A 209 -9.17 -6.70 -9.26
N ARG A 210 -10.14 -5.80 -9.44
CA ARG A 210 -10.31 -5.05 -10.71
C ARG A 210 -9.06 -4.23 -11.08
N ALA A 211 -8.42 -3.60 -10.10
CA ALA A 211 -7.21 -2.83 -10.34
C ALA A 211 -6.06 -3.72 -10.85
N LEU A 212 -5.92 -4.94 -10.33
CA LEU A 212 -4.92 -5.89 -10.81
C LEU A 212 -5.20 -6.36 -12.24
N LEU A 213 -6.45 -6.71 -12.55
CA LEU A 213 -6.83 -7.09 -13.93
C LEU A 213 -6.52 -5.98 -14.94
N ALA A 214 -6.79 -4.73 -14.58
CA ALA A 214 -6.48 -3.58 -15.44
C ALA A 214 -4.96 -3.40 -15.68
N LEU A 215 -4.12 -3.74 -14.70
CA LEU A 215 -2.66 -3.72 -14.86
C LEU A 215 -2.18 -4.82 -15.82
N ASP A 216 -2.74 -6.03 -15.72
CA ASP A 216 -2.41 -7.14 -16.60
C ASP A 216 -2.80 -6.81 -18.05
N GLU A 217 -3.98 -6.23 -18.28
CA GLU A 217 -4.43 -5.77 -19.59
C GLU A 217 -3.51 -4.69 -20.17
N ALA A 218 -3.10 -3.70 -19.36
CA ALA A 218 -2.19 -2.64 -19.79
C ALA A 218 -0.80 -3.19 -20.15
N ALA A 219 -0.28 -4.15 -19.38
CA ALA A 219 0.99 -4.80 -19.65
C ALA A 219 0.96 -5.62 -20.96
N LEU A 220 -0.16 -6.29 -21.26
CA LEU A 220 -0.35 -7.07 -22.49
C LEU A 220 -0.57 -6.17 -23.72
N GLY A 221 -1.24 -5.02 -23.57
CA GLY A 221 -1.48 -4.06 -24.66
C GLY A 221 -0.25 -3.27 -25.11
N GLY A 222 0.76 -3.10 -24.24
CA GLY A 222 2.00 -2.36 -24.53
C GLY A 222 3.02 -3.11 -25.40
N GLY A 223 2.81 -4.41 -25.69
CA GLY A 223 3.78 -5.26 -26.40
C GLY A 223 3.68 -5.28 -27.92
N ALA A 224 2.68 -4.66 -28.54
CA ALA A 224 2.39 -4.80 -29.98
C ALA A 224 3.03 -3.72 -30.90
N GLY A 225 4.09 -3.04 -30.45
CA GLY A 225 4.73 -1.92 -31.17
C GLY A 225 6.14 -2.17 -31.73
N GLY A 226 6.65 -3.40 -31.66
CA GLY A 226 8.00 -3.74 -32.15
C GLY A 226 8.01 -4.10 -33.64
N GLY A 227 8.09 -3.09 -34.52
CA GLY A 227 8.34 -3.29 -35.94
C GLY A 227 9.66 -4.05 -36.18
N LYS A 228 9.59 -5.16 -36.92
CA LYS A 228 10.75 -5.92 -37.38
C LYS A 228 11.71 -5.05 -38.21
N PRO A 229 13.04 -5.20 -38.06
CA PRO A 229 13.97 -4.61 -39.01
C PRO A 229 13.91 -5.38 -40.33
N ALA A 230 13.92 -4.63 -41.43
CA ALA A 230 14.28 -5.10 -42.77
C ALA A 230 15.74 -4.74 -43.03
#